data_AF-A0A962G5Q2-F1
#
_entry.id   AF-A0A962G5Q2-F1
#
_cell.length_a   1.000
_cell.length_b   1.000
_cell.length_c   1.000
_cell.angle_alpha   90.00
_cell.angle_beta   90.00
_cell.angle_gamma   90.00
#
_symmetry.space_group_name_H-M   'P 1'
#
loop_
_entity.id
_entity.type
_entity.pdbx_description
1 polymer ?
#
loop_
_entity_poly.entity_id
_entity_poly.type
_entity_poly.pdbx_seq_one_letter_code
_entity_poly.pdbx_strand_id
1 'polypeptide(L)'
;MQWRPWLFLLPALATSGAAAQSWPTPNFRHTAAIIGRDQPTQVRFAHDGRVFVAEKSGRVWMYRNLLDTAPEQVANLAEVVHQYQDRGLLGLALDPRFPERPYLYVLYSFNGGLFGDVPPRWPATNCPNPTADFAGCVISGRLSRLTLAGNLATDEHVLIEDWYQQYPSHSIGTVRFGADGFLYVGGGDGASYLGGDWGQRGNPDWPDQRSPPDQGGALRAQGLEVENLYTDQVWLNGTIARVDPETGEGAPGNPLAVVPGASPNARRILAYGLRNPYRFTMRPGSSEIWIGDVGWRTWEEINIIPDPVGGSTLHNFGWPCFENHGHVAEYTQRPLCA
;
A
#
# COMPACT_ATOMS: atom_id res chain seq x y z
N MET A 1 -20.28 -37.14 -59.96
CA MET A 1 -20.33 -36.52 -58.62
C MET A 1 -19.61 -35.19 -58.70
N GLN A 2 -20.31 -34.06 -58.52
CA GLN A 2 -19.71 -32.73 -58.44
C GLN A 2 -19.82 -32.23 -57.00
N TRP A 3 -18.69 -31.83 -56.41
CA TRP A 3 -18.66 -31.19 -55.10
C TRP A 3 -18.92 -29.69 -55.26
N ARG A 4 -19.84 -29.13 -54.47
CA ARG A 4 -20.03 -27.69 -54.30
C ARG A 4 -19.46 -27.28 -52.94
N PRO A 5 -18.48 -26.35 -52.87
CA PRO A 5 -18.08 -25.77 -51.59
C PRO A 5 -19.15 -24.79 -51.12
N TRP A 6 -19.54 -24.91 -49.84
CA TRP A 6 -20.41 -23.93 -49.20
C TRP A 6 -19.52 -22.89 -48.52
N LEU A 7 -19.54 -21.63 -48.99
CA LEU A 7 -18.93 -20.53 -48.27
C LEU A 7 -19.79 -20.21 -47.03
N PHE A 8 -19.25 -20.48 -45.85
CA PHE A 8 -19.78 -19.91 -44.61
C PHE A 8 -19.23 -18.49 -44.42
N LEU A 9 -20.08 -17.49 -44.66
CA LEU A 9 -19.82 -16.12 -44.25
C LEU A 9 -20.05 -16.00 -42.74
N LEU A 10 -18.96 -15.97 -41.98
CA LEU A 10 -18.98 -15.56 -40.58
C LEU A 10 -19.13 -14.02 -40.53
N PRO A 11 -20.19 -13.47 -39.91
CA PRO A 11 -20.28 -12.03 -39.71
C PRO A 11 -19.23 -11.60 -38.69
N ALA A 12 -18.32 -10.72 -39.10
CA ALA A 12 -17.39 -10.09 -38.17
C ALA A 12 -18.18 -9.15 -37.24
N LEU A 13 -18.39 -9.58 -35.99
CA LEU A 13 -18.89 -8.70 -34.93
C LEU A 13 -17.85 -7.62 -34.67
N ALA A 14 -18.11 -6.41 -35.17
CA ALA A 14 -17.31 -5.25 -34.84
C ALA A 14 -17.49 -4.94 -33.34
N THR A 15 -16.51 -5.30 -32.52
CA THR A 15 -16.45 -4.88 -31.12
C THR A 15 -16.25 -3.38 -31.10
N SER A 16 -17.32 -2.62 -30.79
CA SER A 16 -17.21 -1.21 -30.46
C SER A 16 -16.37 -1.08 -29.20
N GLY A 17 -15.09 -0.72 -29.36
CA GLY A 17 -14.22 -0.41 -28.23
C GLY A 17 -14.88 0.66 -27.35
N ALA A 18 -14.81 0.49 -26.03
CA ALA A 18 -15.39 1.45 -25.10
C ALA A 18 -14.79 2.84 -25.37
N ALA A 19 -15.64 3.80 -25.75
CA ALA A 19 -15.21 5.18 -25.92
C ALA A 19 -14.80 5.74 -24.55
N ALA A 20 -13.67 6.44 -24.48
CA ALA A 20 -13.24 7.11 -23.26
C ALA A 20 -14.35 8.07 -22.78
N GLN A 21 -14.70 7.98 -21.50
CA GLN A 21 -15.79 8.79 -20.94
C GLN A 21 -15.41 10.28 -20.98
N SER A 22 -16.18 11.06 -21.73
CA SER A 22 -16.02 12.52 -21.72
C SER A 22 -16.46 13.13 -20.40
N TRP A 23 -15.83 14.25 -20.01
CA TRP A 23 -16.21 14.99 -18.80
C TRP A 23 -17.71 15.36 -18.83
N PRO A 24 -18.44 15.24 -17.71
CA PRO A 24 -19.86 15.61 -17.64
C PRO A 24 -20.03 17.13 -17.71
N THR A 25 -19.97 17.65 -18.93
CA THR A 25 -20.24 19.06 -19.25
C THR A 25 -21.77 19.32 -19.28
N PRO A 26 -22.23 20.54 -18.96
CA PRO A 26 -21.47 21.73 -18.58
C PRO A 26 -21.08 21.80 -17.09
N ASN A 27 -21.49 20.81 -16.29
CA ASN A 27 -21.46 20.90 -14.83
C ASN A 27 -20.08 20.61 -14.21
N PHE A 28 -19.17 19.97 -14.94
CA PHE A 28 -17.79 19.79 -14.52
C PHE A 28 -16.87 20.88 -15.10
N ARG A 29 -16.01 21.46 -14.24
CA ARG A 29 -14.94 22.38 -14.62
C ARG A 29 -13.61 21.88 -14.07
N HIS A 30 -12.57 21.94 -14.89
CA HIS A 30 -11.21 21.62 -14.50
C HIS A 30 -10.36 22.89 -14.46
N THR A 31 -9.53 23.07 -13.44
CA THR A 31 -8.62 24.20 -13.30
C THR A 31 -7.38 23.75 -12.54
N ALA A 32 -6.19 24.04 -13.06
CA ALA A 32 -4.94 23.75 -12.38
C ALA A 32 -4.75 24.72 -11.20
N ALA A 33 -4.68 24.19 -9.98
CA ALA A 33 -4.45 25.00 -8.77
C ALA A 33 -2.97 24.98 -8.35
N ILE A 34 -2.33 23.81 -8.34
CA ILE A 34 -0.92 23.62 -8.01
C ILE A 34 -0.23 22.98 -9.24
N ILE A 35 0.89 23.55 -9.67
CA ILE A 35 1.66 23.12 -10.84
C ILE A 35 3.16 23.03 -10.51
N GLY A 36 3.94 22.31 -11.31
CA GLY A 36 5.39 22.23 -11.13
C GLY A 36 5.83 21.47 -9.87
N ARG A 37 5.08 20.42 -9.49
CA ARG A 37 5.52 19.38 -8.54
C ARG A 37 5.97 18.13 -9.29
N ASP A 38 6.97 17.45 -8.77
CA ASP A 38 7.55 16.24 -9.35
C ASP A 38 6.87 14.99 -8.76
N GLN A 39 6.11 14.28 -9.59
CA GLN A 39 5.37 13.06 -9.23
C GLN A 39 4.61 13.18 -7.88
N PRO A 40 3.62 14.11 -7.76
CA PRO A 40 2.83 14.26 -6.55
C PRO A 40 1.97 13.01 -6.29
N THR A 41 2.09 12.44 -5.09
CA THR A 41 1.41 11.18 -4.69
C THR A 41 0.22 11.42 -3.76
N GLN A 42 0.25 12.51 -3.00
CA GLN A 42 -0.78 12.87 -2.01
C GLN A 42 -0.98 14.38 -1.93
N VAL A 43 -2.23 14.79 -1.71
CA VAL A 43 -2.62 16.14 -1.29
C VAL A 43 -3.44 16.03 0.01
N ARG A 44 -3.16 16.88 0.99
CA ARG A 44 -3.93 17.00 2.24
C ARG A 44 -4.22 18.46 2.55
N PHE A 45 -5.40 18.70 3.10
CA PHE A 45 -5.87 20.01 3.52
C PHE A 45 -5.89 20.04 5.04
N ALA A 46 -5.22 21.02 5.64
CA ALA A 46 -5.36 21.33 7.05
C ALA A 46 -6.66 22.11 7.28
N HIS A 47 -7.19 22.03 8.51
CA HIS A 47 -8.40 22.77 8.89
C HIS A 47 -8.19 24.29 8.95
N ASP A 48 -6.94 24.75 9.05
CA ASP A 48 -6.53 26.16 8.96
C ASP A 48 -6.40 26.67 7.50
N GLY A 49 -6.66 25.83 6.51
CA GLY A 49 -6.60 26.17 5.07
C GLY A 49 -5.26 25.90 4.38
N ARG A 50 -4.20 25.51 5.11
CA ARG A 50 -2.94 25.10 4.50
C ARG A 50 -3.10 23.82 3.68
N VAL A 51 -2.35 23.72 2.58
CA VAL A 51 -2.36 22.56 1.67
C VAL A 51 -0.99 21.91 1.66
N PHE A 52 -0.94 20.62 1.94
CA PHE A 52 0.27 19.82 1.94
C PHE A 52 0.28 18.90 0.71
N VAL A 53 1.38 18.92 -0.04
CA VAL A 53 1.59 18.05 -1.21
C VAL A 53 2.83 17.21 -0.98
N ALA A 54 2.67 15.89 -1.01
CA ALA A 54 3.81 14.98 -0.98
C ALA A 54 4.19 14.54 -2.40
N GLU A 55 5.49 14.51 -2.65
CA GLU A 55 6.12 14.01 -3.88
C GLU A 55 6.66 12.61 -3.62
N LYS A 56 6.57 11.74 -4.63
CA LYS A 56 7.06 10.36 -4.59
C LYS A 56 8.53 10.25 -4.10
N SER A 57 9.32 11.28 -4.40
CA SER A 57 10.72 11.45 -4.01
C SER A 57 10.97 11.66 -2.52
N GLY A 58 9.95 11.66 -1.67
CA GLY A 58 10.12 11.85 -0.22
C GLY A 58 10.08 13.30 0.25
N ARG A 59 9.75 14.24 -0.64
CA ARG A 59 9.58 15.65 -0.29
C ARG A 59 8.13 15.94 0.08
N VAL A 60 7.92 16.78 1.08
CA VAL A 60 6.60 17.32 1.41
C VAL A 60 6.68 18.83 1.34
N TRP A 61 5.72 19.44 0.66
CA TRP A 61 5.59 20.88 0.44
C TRP A 61 4.32 21.39 1.11
N MET A 62 4.37 22.59 1.68
CA MET A 62 3.22 23.29 2.25
C MET A 62 2.97 24.59 1.49
N TYR A 63 1.69 24.82 1.20
CA TYR A 63 1.14 26.02 0.59
C TYR A 63 0.21 26.66 1.60
N ARG A 64 0.27 28.00 1.77
CA ARG A 64 -0.61 28.70 2.71
C ARG A 64 -2.09 28.60 2.34
N ASN A 65 -2.39 28.39 1.05
CA ASN A 65 -3.69 28.06 0.47
C ASN A 65 -3.49 27.72 -1.02
N LEU A 66 -4.57 27.43 -1.76
CA LEU A 66 -4.53 27.07 -3.19
C LEU A 66 -4.10 28.21 -4.15
N LEU A 67 -3.95 29.45 -3.69
CA LEU A 67 -3.44 30.59 -4.48
C LEU A 67 -1.96 30.88 -4.20
N ASP A 68 -1.32 30.12 -3.31
CA ASP A 68 0.06 30.35 -2.92
C ASP A 68 1.03 29.88 -4.01
N THR A 69 1.82 30.81 -4.56
CA THR A 69 2.82 30.51 -5.59
C THR A 69 4.22 30.27 -5.04
N ALA A 70 4.41 30.39 -3.71
CA ALA A 70 5.71 30.26 -3.06
C ALA A 70 5.66 29.21 -1.92
N PRO A 71 5.51 27.91 -2.24
CA PRO A 71 5.43 26.85 -1.24
C PRO A 71 6.73 26.66 -0.47
N GLU A 72 6.61 26.33 0.81
CA GLU A 72 7.72 25.96 1.68
C GLU A 72 7.94 24.44 1.64
N GLN A 73 9.20 23.99 1.60
CA GLN A 73 9.48 22.57 1.79
C GLN A 73 9.48 22.24 3.28
N VAL A 74 8.50 21.44 3.72
CA VAL A 74 8.31 21.10 5.15
C VAL A 74 9.04 19.82 5.55
N ALA A 75 9.30 18.91 4.62
CA ALA A 75 10.09 17.71 4.86
C ALA A 75 10.91 17.29 3.63
N ASN A 76 12.05 16.64 3.86
CA ASN A 76 12.91 16.08 2.83
C ASN A 76 13.48 14.71 3.25
N LEU A 77 12.76 13.64 2.92
CA LEU A 77 13.15 12.25 3.20
C LEU A 77 13.87 11.59 2.00
N ALA A 78 14.29 12.39 0.99
CA ALA A 78 14.78 11.89 -0.29
C ALA A 78 16.03 10.99 -0.21
N GLU A 79 16.81 11.09 0.87
CA GLU A 79 17.96 10.20 1.10
C GLU A 79 17.55 8.79 1.56
N VAL A 80 16.40 8.66 2.23
CA VAL A 80 15.91 7.41 2.85
C VAL A 80 14.69 6.82 2.14
N VAL A 81 14.07 7.53 1.20
CA VAL A 81 12.95 7.03 0.38
C VAL A 81 13.47 6.31 -0.86
N HIS A 82 13.00 5.08 -1.09
CA HIS A 82 13.23 4.35 -2.33
C HIS A 82 12.06 4.59 -3.29
N GLN A 83 12.25 5.32 -4.40
CA GLN A 83 11.16 5.83 -5.25
C GLN A 83 11.01 5.17 -6.65
N TYR A 84 11.54 3.97 -6.82
CA TYR A 84 11.51 3.23 -8.10
C TYR A 84 10.20 2.44 -8.30
N GLN A 85 9.61 2.52 -9.51
CA GLN A 85 8.28 1.96 -9.87
C GLN A 85 7.17 2.38 -8.90
N ASP A 86 6.48 1.45 -8.23
CA ASP A 86 5.37 1.78 -7.32
C ASP A 86 5.88 2.37 -5.99
N ARG A 87 7.13 2.09 -5.62
CA ARG A 87 7.75 2.53 -4.37
C ARG A 87 7.89 4.06 -4.29
N GLY A 88 7.89 4.62 -3.08
CA GLY A 88 8.13 6.05 -2.83
C GLY A 88 7.51 6.52 -1.51
N LEU A 89 7.34 7.83 -1.33
CA LEU A 89 6.41 8.37 -0.32
C LEU A 89 5.00 8.36 -0.92
N LEU A 90 4.16 7.43 -0.47
CA LEU A 90 2.85 7.14 -1.09
C LEU A 90 1.66 7.51 -0.20
N GLY A 91 1.87 7.66 1.11
CA GLY A 91 0.86 8.07 2.08
C GLY A 91 1.28 9.31 2.88
N LEU A 92 0.32 10.19 3.12
CA LEU A 92 0.43 11.36 3.99
C LEU A 92 -0.87 11.53 4.77
N ALA A 93 -0.79 11.80 6.06
CA ALA A 93 -1.89 12.29 6.88
C ALA A 93 -1.40 13.45 7.77
N LEU A 94 -2.32 14.33 8.16
CA LEU A 94 -2.11 15.36 9.16
C LEU A 94 -2.73 14.88 10.47
N ASP A 95 -2.19 15.30 11.61
CA ASP A 95 -2.89 15.13 12.89
C ASP A 95 -4.33 15.73 12.82
N PRO A 96 -5.36 15.09 13.41
CA PRO A 96 -6.70 15.67 13.45
C PRO A 96 -6.76 17.04 14.15
N ARG A 97 -5.78 17.38 15.00
CA ARG A 97 -5.63 18.64 15.74
C ARG A 97 -4.46 19.49 15.20
N PHE A 98 -4.30 19.63 13.88
CA PHE A 98 -2.99 19.92 13.24
C PHE A 98 -2.12 21.12 13.73
N PRO A 99 -2.52 22.40 13.75
CA PRO A 99 -1.64 23.47 14.24
C PRO A 99 -1.43 23.41 15.76
N GLU A 100 -2.31 22.73 16.51
CA GLU A 100 -2.15 22.44 17.94
C GLU A 100 -1.27 21.20 18.19
N ARG A 101 -1.25 20.25 17.26
CA ARG A 101 -0.42 19.04 17.23
C ARG A 101 0.32 18.97 15.91
N PRO A 102 1.51 19.59 15.83
CA PRO A 102 2.22 19.84 14.58
C PRO A 102 2.91 18.57 14.05
N TYR A 103 2.12 17.52 13.81
CA TYR A 103 2.56 16.21 13.37
C TYR A 103 2.06 15.91 11.96
N LEU A 104 2.98 15.44 11.11
CA LEU A 104 2.66 14.81 9.83
C LEU A 104 2.92 13.31 9.97
N TYR A 105 2.07 12.49 9.36
CA TYR A 105 2.25 11.04 9.32
C TYR A 105 2.52 10.62 7.88
N VAL A 106 3.69 10.06 7.65
CA VAL A 106 4.17 9.68 6.31
C VAL A 106 4.31 8.17 6.21
N LEU A 107 3.84 7.61 5.10
CA LEU A 107 4.01 6.21 4.76
C LEU A 107 4.86 6.15 3.48
N TYR A 108 6.07 5.58 3.59
CA TYR A 108 7.03 5.54 2.49
C TYR A 108 7.80 4.21 2.40
N SER A 109 8.32 3.88 1.22
CA SER A 109 9.21 2.72 1.03
C SER A 109 10.64 3.08 1.48
N PHE A 110 11.15 2.44 2.54
CA PHE A 110 12.36 2.83 3.26
C PHE A 110 13.64 2.12 2.78
N ASN A 111 14.62 2.93 2.42
CA ASN A 111 15.89 2.57 1.79
C ASN A 111 17.02 2.29 2.80
N GLY A 112 16.68 1.55 3.86
CA GLY A 112 17.60 1.07 4.89
C GLY A 112 17.19 -0.29 5.45
N GLY A 113 16.46 -1.07 4.64
CA GLY A 113 16.32 -2.51 4.78
C GLY A 113 15.29 -2.97 5.79
N LEU A 114 15.51 -4.19 6.25
CA LEU A 114 14.78 -4.86 7.32
C LEU A 114 15.81 -5.50 8.25
N PHE A 115 15.56 -5.45 9.57
CA PHE A 115 16.41 -6.09 10.60
C PHE A 115 17.90 -5.71 10.58
N GLY A 116 18.22 -4.48 10.17
CA GLY A 116 19.60 -3.95 10.16
C GLY A 116 20.39 -4.17 8.86
N ASP A 117 19.79 -4.83 7.86
CA ASP A 117 20.34 -4.87 6.50
C ASP A 117 20.37 -3.45 5.90
N VAL A 118 21.45 -3.07 5.19
CA VAL A 118 21.49 -1.80 4.46
C VAL A 118 21.42 -2.09 2.95
N PRO A 119 20.22 -2.18 2.35
CA PRO A 119 20.05 -2.36 0.91
C PRO A 119 20.66 -1.15 0.19
N PRO A 120 21.36 -1.37 -0.93
CA PRO A 120 21.92 -0.25 -1.68
C PRO A 120 20.84 0.62 -2.32
N ARG A 121 21.09 1.93 -2.29
CA ARG A 121 20.10 2.95 -2.67
C ARG A 121 20.16 3.22 -4.17
N TRP A 122 19.02 3.24 -4.88
CA TRP A 122 18.96 3.75 -6.26
C TRP A 122 19.62 5.14 -6.38
N PRO A 123 20.49 5.42 -7.37
CA PRO A 123 20.91 4.57 -8.51
C PRO A 123 22.27 3.85 -8.32
N ALA A 124 22.62 3.42 -7.10
CA ALA A 124 23.89 2.77 -6.79
C ALA A 124 24.09 1.40 -7.46
N THR A 125 25.34 1.04 -7.70
CA THR A 125 25.78 -0.10 -8.52
C THR A 125 25.81 -1.45 -7.81
N ASN A 126 25.72 -1.49 -6.48
CA ASN A 126 25.81 -2.72 -5.68
C ASN A 126 24.45 -3.35 -5.34
N CYS A 127 23.33 -2.75 -5.78
CA CYS A 127 22.05 -3.44 -5.90
C CYS A 127 21.67 -3.52 -7.37
N PRO A 128 21.40 -4.70 -7.96
CA PRO A 128 20.73 -4.75 -9.24
C PRO A 128 19.31 -4.17 -9.06
N ASN A 129 18.90 -3.30 -9.98
CA ASN A 129 17.55 -2.74 -9.93
C ASN A 129 16.54 -3.89 -9.97
N PRO A 130 15.58 -3.96 -9.03
CA PRO A 130 14.47 -4.88 -9.18
C PRO A 130 13.79 -4.57 -10.52
N THR A 131 13.71 -5.55 -11.40
CA THR A 131 12.84 -5.46 -12.57
C THR A 131 11.52 -6.16 -12.25
N ALA A 132 10.60 -6.17 -13.20
CA ALA A 132 9.38 -6.94 -13.06
C ALA A 132 9.68 -8.46 -13.04
N ASP A 133 10.69 -8.90 -13.80
CA ASP A 133 11.14 -10.29 -13.93
C ASP A 133 12.08 -10.73 -12.79
N PHE A 134 12.94 -9.83 -12.32
CA PHE A 134 13.97 -10.12 -11.32
C PHE A 134 13.76 -9.32 -10.04
N ALA A 135 13.62 -10.02 -8.92
CA ALA A 135 13.77 -9.46 -7.58
C ALA A 135 15.06 -8.63 -7.47
N GLY A 136 14.99 -7.54 -6.72
CA GLY A 136 16.14 -6.72 -6.34
C GLY A 136 16.25 -6.67 -4.83
N CYS A 137 17.00 -5.69 -4.31
CA CYS A 137 17.23 -5.61 -2.88
C CYS A 137 15.93 -5.37 -2.10
N VAL A 138 15.79 -6.16 -1.04
CA VAL A 138 14.69 -6.08 -0.09
C VAL A 138 14.75 -4.74 0.63
N ILE A 139 13.62 -4.04 0.64
CA ILE A 139 13.42 -2.83 1.44
C ILE A 139 12.21 -3.03 2.35
N SER A 140 12.05 -2.16 3.35
CA SER A 140 10.83 -2.10 4.14
C SER A 140 9.84 -1.06 3.61
N GLY A 141 8.57 -1.17 4.00
CA GLY A 141 7.70 -0.02 4.13
C GLY A 141 7.85 0.57 5.53
N ARG A 142 7.77 1.90 5.66
CA ARG A 142 7.89 2.58 6.94
C ARG A 142 6.77 3.59 7.14
N LEU A 143 6.15 3.53 8.31
CA LEU A 143 5.27 4.56 8.84
C LEU A 143 6.05 5.39 9.86
N SER A 144 6.11 6.70 9.66
CA SER A 144 6.76 7.63 10.60
C SER A 144 5.87 8.83 10.91
N ARG A 145 5.99 9.34 12.14
CA ARG A 145 5.49 10.64 12.56
C ARG A 145 6.62 11.67 12.46
N LEU A 146 6.36 12.80 11.80
CA LEU A 146 7.26 13.93 11.71
C LEU A 146 6.88 15.04 12.69
N THR A 147 7.87 15.43 13.49
CA THR A 147 8.09 16.63 14.30
C THR A 147 8.08 18.00 13.61
N LEU A 148 7.00 18.79 13.42
CA LEU A 148 7.19 20.16 12.89
C LEU A 148 7.52 21.18 13.99
N ALA A 149 8.61 21.93 13.79
CA ALA A 149 8.91 23.17 14.52
C ALA A 149 8.69 24.37 13.58
N GLY A 150 7.65 25.16 13.84
CA GLY A 150 7.13 26.08 12.83
C GLY A 150 6.56 25.30 11.65
N ASN A 151 7.13 25.49 10.45
CA ASN A 151 6.75 24.73 9.25
C ASN A 151 7.72 23.59 8.92
N LEU A 152 8.90 23.50 9.55
CA LEU A 152 9.94 22.53 9.18
C LEU A 152 9.89 21.28 10.05
N ALA A 153 9.97 20.10 9.45
CA ALA A 153 10.18 18.84 10.16
C ALA A 153 11.59 18.79 10.78
N THR A 154 11.67 18.71 12.10
CA THR A 154 12.92 18.66 12.88
C THR A 154 13.20 17.30 13.51
N ASP A 155 12.23 16.39 13.51
CA ASP A 155 12.31 15.07 14.16
C ASP A 155 11.48 14.04 13.37
N GLU A 156 11.96 12.79 13.32
CA GLU A 156 11.25 11.64 12.76
C GLU A 156 11.16 10.54 13.82
N HIS A 157 9.93 10.21 14.22
CA HIS A 157 9.65 9.06 15.06
C HIS A 157 9.07 7.92 14.22
N VAL A 158 9.84 6.84 14.06
CA VAL A 158 9.41 5.63 13.34
C VAL A 158 8.39 4.88 14.18
N LEU A 159 7.20 4.63 13.62
CA LEU A 159 6.11 3.90 14.27
C LEU A 159 6.10 2.42 13.86
N ILE A 160 6.35 2.12 12.58
CA ILE A 160 6.31 0.75 12.03
C ILE A 160 7.31 0.64 10.88
N GLU A 161 8.03 -0.47 10.79
CA GLU A 161 8.92 -0.82 9.68
C GLU A 161 8.87 -2.35 9.41
N ASP A 162 7.77 -2.84 8.82
CA ASP A 162 7.55 -4.30 8.72
C ASP A 162 6.74 -4.76 7.49
N TRP A 163 6.95 -4.07 6.36
CA TRP A 163 6.41 -4.49 5.05
C TRP A 163 7.56 -4.97 4.17
N TYR A 164 7.68 -6.29 3.98
CA TYR A 164 8.74 -6.90 3.20
C TYR A 164 8.54 -6.65 1.69
N GLN A 165 9.38 -5.81 1.08
CA GLN A 165 9.28 -5.50 -0.34
C GLN A 165 10.49 -6.00 -1.11
N GLN A 166 10.35 -7.18 -1.72
CA GLN A 166 11.35 -7.76 -2.62
C GLN A 166 11.24 -7.17 -4.02
N TYR A 167 10.01 -6.99 -4.50
CA TYR A 167 9.71 -6.41 -5.81
C TYR A 167 9.42 -4.91 -5.70
N PRO A 168 9.43 -4.17 -6.83
CA PRO A 168 9.21 -2.73 -6.85
C PRO A 168 7.74 -2.36 -7.12
N SER A 169 6.87 -3.38 -7.16
CA SER A 169 5.43 -3.33 -7.34
C SER A 169 4.70 -3.56 -6.01
N HIS A 170 3.42 -3.16 -5.97
CA HIS A 170 2.49 -3.42 -4.85
C HIS A 170 3.10 -3.04 -3.49
N SER A 171 3.68 -1.84 -3.43
CA SER A 171 4.29 -1.31 -2.22
C SER A 171 3.24 -1.03 -1.13
N ILE A 172 3.63 -0.31 -0.10
CA ILE A 172 2.72 0.42 0.79
C ILE A 172 1.64 1.23 0.02
N GLY A 173 0.57 1.63 0.70
CA GLY A 173 -0.55 2.35 0.08
C GLY A 173 -0.88 3.68 0.75
N THR A 174 -1.91 3.65 1.60
CA THR A 174 -2.52 4.83 2.21
C THR A 174 -2.28 4.85 3.73
N VAL A 175 -2.08 6.05 4.28
CA VAL A 175 -2.25 6.33 5.71
C VAL A 175 -3.31 7.42 5.89
N ARG A 176 -4.21 7.23 6.86
CA ARG A 176 -5.30 8.17 7.21
C ARG A 176 -5.78 7.95 8.65
N PHE A 177 -6.18 9.02 9.33
CA PHE A 177 -6.90 8.93 10.60
C PHE A 177 -8.37 8.52 10.43
N GLY A 178 -8.84 7.61 11.28
CA GLY A 178 -10.27 7.38 11.48
C GLY A 178 -10.89 8.40 12.44
N ALA A 179 -12.23 8.38 12.54
CA ALA A 179 -12.98 9.23 13.47
C ALA A 179 -12.75 8.88 14.95
N ASP A 180 -12.15 7.72 15.21
CA ASP A 180 -11.70 7.21 16.50
C ASP A 180 -10.32 7.75 16.94
N GLY A 181 -9.64 8.52 16.08
CA GLY A 181 -8.33 9.10 16.37
C GLY A 181 -7.14 8.18 16.15
N PHE A 182 -7.35 6.96 15.64
CA PHE A 182 -6.29 6.01 15.30
C PHE A 182 -5.88 6.11 13.83
N LEU A 183 -4.66 5.68 13.52
CA LEU A 183 -4.15 5.61 12.15
C LEU A 183 -4.55 4.30 11.49
N TYR A 184 -5.05 4.40 10.27
CA TYR A 184 -5.31 3.27 9.38
C TYR A 184 -4.23 3.29 8.31
N VAL A 185 -3.65 2.12 8.03
CA VAL A 185 -2.45 1.96 7.21
C VAL A 185 -2.66 0.77 6.27
N GLY A 186 -2.42 0.95 4.98
CA GLY A 186 -2.55 -0.11 3.98
C GLY A 186 -1.20 -0.46 3.37
N GLY A 187 -0.96 -1.75 3.14
CA GLY A 187 0.20 -2.21 2.38
C GLY A 187 -0.15 -3.35 1.42
N GLY A 188 0.38 -3.28 0.21
CA GLY A 188 0.34 -4.38 -0.75
C GLY A 188 1.26 -5.54 -0.36
N ASP A 189 1.21 -6.58 -1.18
CA ASP A 189 1.92 -7.84 -0.96
C ASP A 189 3.44 -7.74 -1.21
N GLY A 190 3.93 -6.65 -1.81
CA GLY A 190 5.34 -6.43 -2.14
C GLY A 190 5.92 -7.44 -3.14
N ALA A 191 5.04 -8.11 -3.90
CA ALA A 191 5.35 -9.24 -4.77
C ALA A 191 5.44 -8.83 -6.27
N SER A 192 5.87 -9.77 -7.12
CA SER A 192 5.88 -9.56 -8.58
C SER A 192 4.47 -9.41 -9.16
N TYR A 193 4.31 -8.51 -10.13
CA TYR A 193 3.08 -8.41 -10.93
C TYR A 193 3.07 -9.30 -12.18
N LEU A 194 4.21 -9.91 -12.57
CA LEU A 194 4.32 -10.69 -13.82
C LEU A 194 3.99 -12.17 -13.66
N GLY A 195 4.16 -12.74 -12.48
CA GLY A 195 4.06 -14.18 -12.26
C GLY A 195 3.78 -14.51 -10.80
N GLY A 196 3.32 -15.75 -10.56
CA GLY A 196 3.15 -16.25 -9.20
C GLY A 196 4.47 -16.18 -8.43
N ASP A 197 4.46 -15.39 -7.36
CA ASP A 197 5.56 -15.18 -6.43
C ASP A 197 5.15 -15.73 -5.06
N TRP A 198 5.95 -16.69 -4.57
CA TRP A 198 5.85 -17.30 -3.26
C TRP A 198 7.20 -17.31 -2.51
N GLY A 199 8.07 -16.33 -2.82
CA GLY A 199 9.41 -16.20 -2.25
C GLY A 199 10.47 -17.10 -2.90
N GLN A 200 10.15 -17.68 -4.06
CA GLN A 200 10.97 -18.67 -4.78
C GLN A 200 11.88 -18.07 -5.86
N ARG A 201 11.85 -16.75 -6.06
CA ARG A 201 12.67 -16.02 -7.05
C ARG A 201 13.36 -14.84 -6.36
N GLY A 202 14.68 -14.91 -6.22
CA GLY A 202 15.51 -13.88 -5.57
C GLY A 202 16.83 -13.66 -6.31
N ASN A 203 17.31 -12.42 -6.41
CA ASN A 203 18.69 -12.11 -6.82
C ASN A 203 19.30 -11.09 -5.85
N PRO A 204 20.42 -11.40 -5.16
CA PRO A 204 21.11 -12.70 -5.13
C PRO A 204 20.21 -13.83 -4.61
N ASP A 205 20.62 -15.10 -4.80
CA ASP A 205 19.89 -16.33 -4.44
C ASP A 205 19.65 -16.48 -2.92
N TRP A 206 18.82 -15.59 -2.39
CA TRP A 206 18.20 -15.66 -1.09
C TRP A 206 16.71 -15.89 -1.38
N PRO A 207 16.24 -17.16 -1.47
CA PRO A 207 14.82 -17.42 -1.22
C PRO A 207 14.46 -16.77 0.12
N ASP A 208 13.24 -16.29 0.28
CA ASP A 208 12.86 -15.52 1.47
C ASP A 208 13.04 -16.35 2.76
N GLN A 209 14.21 -16.24 3.40
CA GLN A 209 14.59 -17.08 4.54
C GLN A 209 13.82 -16.73 5.81
N ARG A 210 13.06 -15.63 5.81
CA ARG A 210 12.26 -15.17 6.94
C ARG A 210 10.79 -15.56 6.79
N SER A 211 10.34 -15.94 5.60
CA SER A 211 9.05 -16.62 5.43
C SER A 211 9.25 -18.15 5.46
N PRO A 212 8.25 -18.94 5.89
CA PRO A 212 8.30 -20.39 5.75
C PRO A 212 8.46 -20.83 4.28
N PRO A 213 9.02 -22.03 4.02
CA PRO A 213 9.17 -22.56 2.66
C PRO A 213 7.84 -22.55 1.88
N ASP A 214 7.93 -22.12 0.61
CA ASP A 214 6.79 -21.91 -0.29
C ASP A 214 5.72 -20.91 0.19
N GLN A 215 6.03 -20.02 1.14
CA GLN A 215 5.07 -19.09 1.76
C GLN A 215 5.57 -17.63 1.84
N GLY A 216 6.60 -17.27 1.07
CA GLY A 216 7.03 -15.88 0.90
C GLY A 216 6.26 -15.14 -0.20
N GLY A 217 6.84 -14.05 -0.73
CA GLY A 217 6.27 -13.36 -1.90
C GLY A 217 4.86 -12.82 -1.63
N ALA A 218 3.91 -13.14 -2.51
CA ALA A 218 2.51 -12.76 -2.35
C ALA A 218 1.80 -13.53 -1.22
N LEU A 219 2.27 -14.73 -0.85
CA LEU A 219 1.66 -15.52 0.24
C LEU A 219 1.88 -14.90 1.62
N ARG A 220 2.76 -13.91 1.76
CA ARG A 220 2.82 -13.07 2.97
C ARG A 220 1.50 -12.33 3.25
N ALA A 221 0.66 -12.11 2.23
CA ALA A 221 -0.71 -11.61 2.40
C ALA A 221 -1.61 -12.55 3.21
N GLN A 222 -1.25 -13.83 3.33
CA GLN A 222 -1.90 -14.86 4.14
C GLN A 222 -1.12 -15.18 5.43
N GLY A 223 -0.25 -14.28 5.90
CA GLY A 223 0.63 -14.49 7.07
C GLY A 223 -0.08 -14.92 8.38
N LEU A 224 -1.38 -14.67 8.51
CA LEU A 224 -2.19 -15.11 9.66
C LEU A 224 -2.74 -16.56 9.53
N GLU A 225 -2.73 -17.16 8.34
CA GLU A 225 -3.01 -18.59 8.11
C GLU A 225 -1.73 -19.44 8.13
N VAL A 226 -0.62 -18.84 7.69
CA VAL A 226 0.72 -19.45 7.56
C VAL A 226 1.27 -19.88 8.93
N GLU A 227 0.97 -19.10 9.97
CA GLU A 227 1.67 -19.20 11.25
C GLU A 227 0.74 -19.29 12.45
N ASN A 228 1.22 -19.99 13.47
CA ASN A 228 0.67 -19.82 14.81
C ASN A 228 0.95 -18.37 15.22
N LEU A 229 -0.09 -17.57 15.53
CA LEU A 229 -0.12 -16.09 15.75
C LEU A 229 0.98 -15.46 16.65
N TYR A 230 1.82 -16.29 17.25
CA TYR A 230 2.80 -16.07 18.31
C TYR A 230 4.24 -15.86 17.79
N THR A 231 4.47 -15.98 16.48
CA THR A 231 5.76 -15.80 15.81
C THR A 231 6.02 -14.34 15.39
N ASP A 232 7.29 -13.97 15.30
CA ASP A 232 7.79 -12.68 14.81
C ASP A 232 7.79 -12.58 13.27
N GLN A 233 7.28 -13.59 12.57
CA GLN A 233 7.28 -13.72 11.11
C GLN A 233 5.95 -13.34 10.44
N VAL A 234 4.94 -12.88 11.21
CA VAL A 234 3.71 -12.28 10.68
C VAL A 234 4.01 -10.91 10.08
N TRP A 235 3.96 -10.79 8.75
CA TRP A 235 4.19 -9.53 8.02
C TRP A 235 2.95 -8.63 7.95
N LEU A 236 3.14 -7.35 7.60
CA LEU A 236 2.04 -6.43 7.26
C LEU A 236 1.73 -6.35 5.75
N ASN A 237 2.37 -7.19 4.94
CA ASN A 237 2.12 -7.35 3.51
C ASN A 237 0.68 -7.75 3.22
N GLY A 238 0.02 -7.10 2.26
CA GLY A 238 -1.35 -7.43 1.85
C GLY A 238 -2.41 -7.18 2.94
N THR A 239 -2.24 -6.13 3.76
CA THR A 239 -3.12 -5.85 4.91
C THR A 239 -3.67 -4.43 4.94
N ILE A 240 -4.78 -4.27 5.67
CA ILE A 240 -5.17 -3.03 6.34
C ILE A 240 -4.90 -3.19 7.84
N ALA A 241 -4.04 -2.33 8.37
CA ALA A 241 -3.69 -2.22 9.78
C ALA A 241 -4.30 -0.98 10.43
N ARG A 242 -4.53 -1.02 11.75
CA ARG A 242 -5.02 0.09 12.57
C ARG A 242 -4.17 0.23 13.82
N VAL A 243 -3.56 1.40 14.02
CA VAL A 243 -2.46 1.58 14.98
C VAL A 243 -2.55 2.87 15.77
N ASP A 244 -1.95 2.84 16.96
CA ASP A 244 -1.77 4.00 17.83
C ASP A 244 -0.84 5.05 17.17
N PRO A 245 -1.24 6.33 17.09
CA PRO A 245 -0.47 7.39 16.44
C PRO A 245 0.74 7.89 17.25
N GLU A 246 0.90 7.45 18.50
CA GLU A 246 2.04 7.78 19.36
C GLU A 246 3.04 6.63 19.45
N THR A 247 2.58 5.37 19.46
CA THR A 247 3.44 4.20 19.70
C THR A 247 3.59 3.26 18.51
N GLY A 248 2.71 3.32 17.51
CA GLY A 248 2.69 2.36 16.39
C GLY A 248 2.11 0.98 16.75
N GLU A 249 1.71 0.76 18.00
CA GLU A 249 1.13 -0.51 18.45
C GLU A 249 -0.29 -0.73 17.93
N GLY A 250 -0.73 -1.99 17.94
CA GLY A 250 -2.10 -2.36 17.57
C GLY A 250 -3.13 -1.63 18.42
N ALA A 251 -4.02 -0.88 17.76
CA ALA A 251 -4.98 -0.04 18.45
C ALA A 251 -6.01 -0.86 19.27
N PRO A 252 -6.48 -0.36 20.43
CA PRO A 252 -7.54 -1.00 21.19
C PRO A 252 -8.80 -1.24 20.35
N GLY A 253 -9.31 -2.47 20.39
CA GLY A 253 -10.46 -2.90 19.59
C GLY A 253 -10.12 -3.62 18.28
N ASN A 254 -8.85 -3.70 17.86
CA ASN A 254 -8.50 -4.57 16.71
C ASN A 254 -8.77 -6.05 17.05
N PRO A 255 -9.12 -6.90 16.06
CA PRO A 255 -9.50 -8.30 16.28
C PRO A 255 -8.53 -9.11 17.14
N LEU A 256 -7.22 -8.89 16.98
CA LEU A 256 -6.17 -9.64 17.69
C LEU A 256 -5.46 -8.83 18.80
N ALA A 257 -5.86 -7.58 19.07
CA ALA A 257 -5.15 -6.66 19.97
C ALA A 257 -4.88 -7.23 21.37
N VAL A 258 -5.82 -8.02 21.91
CA VAL A 258 -5.77 -8.58 23.27
C VAL A 258 -5.44 -10.07 23.32
N VAL A 259 -5.21 -10.73 22.18
CA VAL A 259 -4.89 -12.17 22.14
C VAL A 259 -3.55 -12.39 22.86
N PRO A 260 -3.49 -13.23 23.92
CA PRO A 260 -2.25 -13.50 24.62
C PRO A 260 -1.20 -14.07 23.66
N GLY A 261 0.03 -13.55 23.73
CA GLY A 261 1.14 -14.03 22.90
C GLY A 261 1.09 -13.64 21.42
N ALA A 262 0.00 -13.07 20.89
CA ALA A 262 -0.04 -12.57 19.51
C ALA A 262 1.08 -11.54 19.24
N SER A 263 1.71 -11.62 18.06
CA SER A 263 2.81 -10.74 17.66
C SER A 263 2.37 -9.28 17.49
N PRO A 264 3.29 -8.29 17.51
CA PRO A 264 2.94 -6.88 17.30
C PRO A 264 2.20 -6.65 15.98
N ASN A 265 2.61 -7.29 14.88
CA ASN A 265 1.93 -7.16 13.60
C ASN A 265 0.54 -7.81 13.60
N ALA A 266 0.40 -9.00 14.17
CA ALA A 266 -0.92 -9.63 14.32
C ALA A 266 -1.90 -8.70 15.06
N ARG A 267 -1.47 -8.04 16.15
CA ARG A 267 -2.28 -7.05 16.90
C ARG A 267 -2.66 -5.81 16.08
N ARG A 268 -1.90 -5.44 15.05
CA ARG A 268 -2.14 -4.26 14.20
C ARG A 268 -3.16 -4.53 13.09
N ILE A 269 -3.33 -5.77 12.64
CA ILE A 269 -4.14 -6.11 11.46
C ILE A 269 -5.65 -6.05 11.75
N LEU A 270 -6.40 -5.40 10.85
CA LEU A 270 -7.86 -5.47 10.76
C LEU A 270 -8.33 -6.44 9.66
N ALA A 271 -7.61 -6.43 8.53
CA ALA A 271 -7.88 -7.29 7.40
C ALA A 271 -6.59 -7.63 6.65
N TYR A 272 -6.59 -8.79 6.00
CA TYR A 272 -5.46 -9.38 5.27
C TYR A 272 -5.98 -10.10 4.02
N GLY A 273 -5.08 -10.73 3.26
CA GLY A 273 -5.44 -11.35 1.98
C GLY A 273 -5.80 -10.34 0.90
N LEU A 274 -5.15 -9.17 0.90
CA LEU A 274 -5.25 -8.14 -0.14
C LEU A 274 -3.99 -8.15 -1.01
N ARG A 275 -4.09 -7.72 -2.27
CA ARG A 275 -2.97 -7.71 -3.22
C ARG A 275 -2.20 -6.41 -3.20
N ASN A 276 -2.88 -5.32 -3.53
CA ASN A 276 -2.35 -3.97 -3.62
C ASN A 276 -3.47 -2.96 -3.28
N PRO A 277 -3.82 -2.81 -1.98
CA PRO A 277 -4.83 -1.88 -1.48
C PRO A 277 -4.27 -0.44 -1.46
N TYR A 278 -3.84 0.05 -2.63
CA TYR A 278 -3.09 1.30 -2.79
C TYR A 278 -3.86 2.52 -2.25
N ARG A 279 -5.19 2.51 -2.39
CA ARG A 279 -6.09 3.56 -1.91
C ARG A 279 -7.30 2.96 -1.21
N PHE A 280 -7.52 3.39 0.03
CA PHE A 280 -8.76 3.15 0.78
C PHE A 280 -9.26 4.46 1.40
N THR A 281 -10.53 4.46 1.82
CA THR A 281 -11.15 5.60 2.50
C THR A 281 -12.20 5.14 3.49
N MET A 282 -12.48 5.94 4.52
CA MET A 282 -13.65 5.74 5.38
C MET A 282 -14.88 6.29 4.66
N ARG A 283 -16.01 5.57 4.69
CA ARG A 283 -17.29 6.08 4.19
C ARG A 283 -17.74 7.26 5.07
N PRO A 284 -18.01 8.45 4.50
CA PRO A 284 -18.42 9.62 5.29
C PRO A 284 -19.60 9.33 6.22
N GLY A 285 -19.49 9.78 7.47
CA GLY A 285 -20.51 9.56 8.50
C GLY A 285 -20.48 8.18 9.18
N SER A 286 -19.46 7.35 8.94
CA SER A 286 -19.29 6.02 9.54
C SER A 286 -17.82 5.63 9.70
N SER A 287 -17.56 4.54 10.43
CA SER A 287 -16.23 3.91 10.55
C SER A 287 -15.88 2.98 9.38
N GLU A 288 -16.87 2.51 8.61
CA GLU A 288 -16.74 1.58 7.48
C GLU A 288 -15.63 1.99 6.48
N ILE A 289 -14.73 1.06 6.15
CA ILE A 289 -13.60 1.29 5.22
C ILE A 289 -13.93 0.69 3.86
N TRP A 290 -13.71 1.47 2.80
CA TRP A 290 -13.80 1.06 1.41
C TRP A 290 -12.40 1.02 0.81
N ILE A 291 -12.00 -0.13 0.31
CA ILE A 291 -10.65 -0.44 -0.18
C ILE A 291 -10.75 -0.66 -1.69
N GLY A 292 -10.01 0.11 -2.48
CA GLY A 292 -9.71 -0.27 -3.86
C GLY A 292 -8.50 -1.19 -3.84
N ASP A 293 -8.70 -2.47 -4.10
CA ASP A 293 -7.62 -3.46 -4.19
C ASP A 293 -7.34 -3.80 -5.65
N VAL A 294 -6.07 -3.70 -6.04
CA VAL A 294 -5.65 -3.88 -7.45
C VAL A 294 -5.28 -5.34 -7.69
N GLY A 295 -6.09 -6.02 -8.49
CA GLY A 295 -5.96 -7.43 -8.85
C GLY A 295 -4.85 -7.71 -9.85
N TRP A 296 -4.67 -9.00 -10.16
CA TRP A 296 -3.64 -9.48 -11.08
C TRP A 296 -4.15 -9.70 -12.50
N ARG A 297 -5.27 -10.42 -12.66
CA ARG A 297 -5.74 -10.91 -13.97
C ARG A 297 -7.19 -10.59 -14.25
N THR A 298 -8.07 -10.86 -13.29
CA THR A 298 -9.49 -11.08 -13.60
C THR A 298 -10.40 -10.01 -13.01
N TRP A 299 -10.08 -9.54 -11.80
CA TRP A 299 -10.94 -8.67 -11.02
C TRP A 299 -10.13 -7.53 -10.39
N GLU A 300 -10.60 -6.30 -10.57
CA GLU A 300 -10.28 -5.19 -9.67
C GLU A 300 -11.41 -5.13 -8.61
N GLU A 301 -11.07 -4.89 -7.35
CA GLU A 301 -12.01 -5.09 -6.24
C GLU A 301 -12.32 -3.81 -5.46
N ILE A 302 -13.57 -3.70 -5.00
CA ILE A 302 -13.97 -2.75 -3.96
C ILE A 302 -14.36 -3.56 -2.72
N ASN A 303 -13.39 -3.70 -1.81
CA ASN A 303 -13.53 -4.45 -0.57
C ASN A 303 -14.01 -3.55 0.58
N ILE A 304 -14.81 -4.10 1.50
CA ILE A 304 -15.44 -3.35 2.59
C ILE A 304 -15.12 -3.99 3.94
N ILE A 305 -14.62 -3.18 4.89
CA ILE A 305 -14.53 -3.53 6.31
C ILE A 305 -15.66 -2.76 7.04
N PRO A 306 -16.77 -3.41 7.42
CA PRO A 306 -17.99 -2.73 7.89
C PRO A 306 -17.85 -2.11 9.29
N ASP A 307 -17.16 -2.78 10.22
CA ASP A 307 -16.96 -2.28 11.59
C ASP A 307 -15.51 -2.49 12.07
N PRO A 308 -14.59 -1.56 11.75
CA PRO A 308 -13.19 -1.65 12.16
C PRO A 308 -12.90 -1.13 13.59
N VAL A 309 -13.92 -0.70 14.34
CA VAL A 309 -13.73 -0.07 15.68
C VAL A 309 -14.41 -0.86 16.80
N GLY A 310 -15.44 -1.67 16.49
CA GLY A 310 -16.07 -2.63 17.41
C GLY A 310 -16.04 -4.09 16.96
N GLY A 311 -15.68 -4.37 15.70
CA GLY A 311 -15.69 -5.72 15.14
C GLY A 311 -14.49 -6.56 15.61
N SER A 312 -14.77 -7.63 16.35
CA SER A 312 -13.80 -8.73 16.55
C SER A 312 -13.62 -9.62 15.31
N THR A 313 -14.20 -9.22 14.18
CA THR A 313 -14.12 -9.95 12.90
C THR A 313 -12.86 -9.55 12.18
N LEU A 314 -11.90 -10.47 12.12
CA LEU A 314 -10.77 -10.38 11.23
C LEU A 314 -11.24 -10.75 9.81
N HIS A 315 -10.96 -9.91 8.82
CA HIS A 315 -11.37 -10.15 7.43
C HIS A 315 -10.22 -10.69 6.57
N ASN A 316 -10.41 -11.85 5.94
CA ASN A 316 -9.54 -12.38 4.89
C ASN A 316 -10.19 -12.12 3.52
N PHE A 317 -9.53 -11.37 2.64
CA PHE A 317 -10.01 -11.11 1.27
C PHE A 317 -9.49 -12.13 0.23
N GLY A 318 -8.67 -13.10 0.65
CA GLY A 318 -8.36 -14.31 -0.11
C GLY A 318 -7.15 -14.27 -1.04
N TRP A 319 -6.56 -13.11 -1.34
CA TRP A 319 -5.33 -13.04 -2.14
C TRP A 319 -4.14 -13.70 -1.40
N PRO A 320 -3.27 -14.48 -2.06
CA PRO A 320 -3.22 -14.77 -3.49
C PRO A 320 -3.94 -16.05 -3.92
N CYS A 321 -4.64 -16.74 -3.02
CA CYS A 321 -5.40 -17.93 -3.36
C CYS A 321 -6.59 -17.60 -4.26
N PHE A 322 -7.23 -16.44 -4.04
CA PHE A 322 -8.42 -15.99 -4.77
C PHE A 322 -8.28 -14.55 -5.30
N GLU A 323 -8.90 -14.30 -6.45
CA GLU A 323 -9.38 -12.99 -6.90
C GLU A 323 -10.91 -13.07 -6.90
N ASN A 324 -11.58 -12.39 -5.99
CA ASN A 324 -13.03 -12.42 -5.79
C ASN A 324 -13.52 -13.88 -5.64
N HIS A 325 -14.30 -14.38 -6.61
CA HIS A 325 -14.80 -15.76 -6.62
C HIS A 325 -13.97 -16.71 -7.52
N GLY A 326 -12.83 -16.25 -8.04
CA GLY A 326 -11.93 -17.00 -8.91
C GLY A 326 -10.71 -17.50 -8.15
N HIS A 327 -10.43 -18.81 -8.25
CA HIS A 327 -9.23 -19.43 -7.67
C HIS A 327 -8.03 -19.18 -8.60
N VAL A 328 -6.92 -18.65 -8.07
CA VAL A 328 -5.79 -18.20 -8.88
C VAL A 328 -4.91 -19.37 -9.28
N ALA A 329 -4.93 -19.71 -10.58
CA ALA A 329 -4.31 -20.91 -11.17
C ALA A 329 -2.87 -21.18 -10.70
N GLU A 330 -2.04 -20.15 -10.59
CA GLU A 330 -0.64 -20.24 -10.19
C GLU A 330 -0.41 -20.56 -8.70
N TYR A 331 -1.40 -20.34 -7.84
CA TYR A 331 -1.31 -20.59 -6.41
C TYR A 331 -2.03 -21.88 -5.97
N THR A 332 -2.88 -22.48 -6.81
CA THR A 332 -3.69 -23.69 -6.49
C THR A 332 -2.91 -24.92 -6.02
N GLN A 333 -1.61 -24.98 -6.31
CA GLN A 333 -0.72 -26.07 -5.88
C GLN A 333 0.15 -25.69 -4.67
N ARG A 334 -0.13 -24.56 -3.99
CA ARG A 334 0.52 -24.13 -2.75
C ARG A 334 -0.33 -24.60 -1.57
N PRO A 335 0.22 -25.18 -0.49
CA PRO A 335 -0.57 -25.79 0.59
C PRO A 335 -1.62 -24.87 1.25
N LEU A 336 -1.38 -23.55 1.28
CA LEU A 336 -2.33 -22.54 1.79
C LEU A 336 -3.56 -22.31 0.90
N CYS A 337 -3.45 -22.66 -0.38
CA CYS A 337 -4.41 -22.34 -1.42
C CYS A 337 -4.95 -23.60 -2.13
N ALA A 338 -4.71 -24.78 -1.57
CA ALA A 338 -5.02 -26.10 -2.17
C ALA A 338 -6.43 -26.59 -1.84
#